data_AF-A0A4Q9QBX1-F1
#
_entry.id   AF-A0A4Q9QBX1-F1
#
_cell.length_a   1.000
_cell.length_b   1.000
_cell.length_c   1.000
_cell.angle_alpha   90.00
_cell.angle_beta   90.00
_cell.angle_gamma   90.00
#
_symmetry.space_group_name_H-M   'P 1'
#
loop_
_entity.id
_entity.type
_entity.pdbx_description
1 polymer ?
#
loop_
_entity_poly.entity_id
_entity_poly.type
_entity_poly.pdbx_seq_one_letter_code
_entity_poly.pdbx_strand_id
1 'polypeptide(L)'
;MATTTAGSSAQASSSSPVPTPILATGDWTKNLVHLAKTAELKKHALTLQLHTAHILSAHAALEQKNKAIQDLKEQKNKLESERSRLLNCLREVNEDRDKADLAEASLSKEVNDLQSKIRNITEGEYAVAKQDVDRLRQELGQPPLPSLQTTLEEKSAEYLKALRLQAEAANNATGTKRPGDELATDGQPVKRPRGRPKGSKNSKPKAKPGAAPAPAAPNQ
;
A
#
# COMPACT_ATOMS: atom_id res chain seq x y z
N MET A 1 43.08 22.54 10.15
CA MET A 1 43.29 23.76 9.35
C MET A 1 42.98 24.95 10.26
N ALA A 2 43.78 25.96 10.51
CA ALA A 2 45.21 26.24 10.43
C ALA A 2 45.34 27.53 11.28
N THR A 3 46.16 27.56 12.33
CA THR A 3 46.49 28.83 12.99
C THR A 3 47.91 28.82 13.53
N THR A 4 48.74 29.50 12.74
CA THR A 4 50.04 30.14 13.00
C THR A 4 50.33 30.56 14.44
N THR A 5 51.53 30.25 14.92
CA THR A 5 52.18 30.96 16.04
C THR A 5 53.55 31.42 15.58
N ALA A 6 53.75 32.74 15.56
CA ALA A 6 54.95 33.42 15.11
C ALA A 6 56.04 33.40 16.19
N GLY A 7 57.29 33.27 15.72
CA GLY A 7 58.49 33.36 16.54
C GLY A 7 58.83 34.80 16.93
N SER A 8 59.59 34.91 18.02
CA SER A 8 60.29 36.14 18.39
C SER A 8 61.71 35.77 18.82
N SER A 9 62.67 36.29 18.07
CA SER A 9 64.10 36.15 18.22
C SER A 9 64.65 37.24 19.14
N ALA A 10 65.46 36.87 20.13
CA ALA A 10 66.38 37.78 20.81
C ALA A 10 67.74 37.09 20.97
N GLN A 11 68.76 37.76 20.42
CA GLN A 11 70.16 37.40 20.36
C GLN A 11 70.94 38.26 21.36
N ALA A 12 71.78 37.65 22.19
CA ALA A 12 72.94 38.28 22.84
C ALA A 12 73.88 37.16 23.35
N SER A 13 75.01 36.88 22.71
CA SER A 13 76.34 37.52 22.89
C SER A 13 77.23 36.80 23.93
N SER A 14 78.11 35.95 23.39
CA SER A 14 79.55 35.80 23.70
C SER A 14 80.05 35.75 25.16
N SER A 15 80.48 34.56 25.57
CA SER A 15 81.77 34.36 26.26
C SER A 15 82.29 32.95 26.03
N SER A 16 83.46 32.85 25.37
CA SER A 16 84.14 31.60 25.05
C SER A 16 84.97 31.13 26.26
N PRO A 17 84.74 29.92 26.82
CA PRO A 17 85.67 29.33 27.75
C PRO A 17 86.69 28.45 27.03
N VAL A 18 87.90 28.47 27.59
CA VAL A 18 89.13 27.75 27.23
C VAL A 18 88.87 26.24 26.98
N PRO A 19 89.45 25.62 25.93
CA PRO A 19 89.25 24.19 25.66
C PRO A 19 90.17 23.37 26.58
N THR A 20 89.69 23.06 27.78
CA THR A 20 90.23 21.93 28.54
C THR A 20 89.72 20.64 27.89
N PRO A 21 90.56 19.60 27.72
CA PRO A 21 90.10 18.34 27.17
C PRO A 21 89.15 17.68 28.19
N ILE A 22 87.85 17.82 27.93
CA ILE A 22 86.77 17.15 28.65
C ILE A 22 86.89 15.66 28.33
N LEU A 23 87.71 14.96 29.12
CA LEU A 23 87.60 13.52 29.27
C LEU A 23 86.21 13.25 29.84
N ALA A 24 85.32 12.74 29.01
CA ALA A 24 83.95 12.38 29.35
C ALA A 24 83.92 11.16 30.29
N THR A 25 84.38 11.33 31.53
CA THR A 25 84.05 10.45 32.65
C THR A 25 82.63 10.77 33.10
N GLY A 26 81.62 10.27 32.38
CA GLY A 26 80.22 10.44 32.78
C GLY A 26 79.23 9.86 31.77
N ASP A 27 78.62 8.73 32.15
CA ASP A 27 77.32 8.11 31.78
C ASP A 27 76.61 8.36 30.44
N TRP A 28 77.27 8.91 29.42
CA TRP A 28 76.68 9.21 28.11
C TRP A 28 76.12 7.96 27.42
N THR A 29 76.77 6.81 27.62
CA THR A 29 76.33 5.52 27.10
C THR A 29 75.00 5.10 27.72
N LYS A 30 74.79 5.33 29.02
CA LYS A 30 73.50 5.06 29.68
C LYS A 30 72.41 6.02 29.22
N ASN A 31 72.74 7.30 29.04
CA ASN A 31 71.79 8.29 28.51
C ASN A 31 71.36 7.96 27.07
N LEU A 32 72.29 7.51 26.22
CA LEU A 32 71.97 7.08 24.86
C LEU A 32 71.06 5.84 24.85
N VAL A 33 71.38 4.83 25.67
CA VAL A 33 70.53 3.63 25.83
C VAL A 33 69.15 4.01 26.39
N HIS A 34 69.08 4.94 27.34
CA HIS A 34 67.80 5.43 27.87
C HIS A 34 66.99 6.13 26.78
N LEU A 35 67.60 7.03 26.01
CA LEU A 35 66.94 7.74 24.91
C LEU A 35 66.40 6.76 23.85
N ALA A 36 67.19 5.74 23.49
CA ALA A 36 66.78 4.69 22.56
C ALA A 36 65.57 3.91 23.09
N LYS A 37 65.61 3.47 24.36
CA LYS A 37 64.47 2.80 25.02
C LYS A 37 63.24 3.69 25.09
N THR A 38 63.40 4.98 25.37
CA THR A 38 62.30 5.96 25.35
C THR A 38 61.70 6.11 23.95
N ALA A 39 62.52 6.15 22.91
CA ALA A 39 62.06 6.22 21.52
C ALA A 39 61.30 4.95 21.12
N GLU A 40 61.82 3.78 21.48
CA GLU A 40 61.18 2.49 21.24
C GLU A 40 59.84 2.37 21.99
N LEU A 41 59.80 2.77 23.28
CA LEU A 41 58.56 2.82 24.05
C LEU A 41 57.51 3.72 23.39
N LYS A 42 57.90 4.92 22.91
CA LYS A 42 57.01 5.85 22.21
C LYS A 42 56.48 5.25 20.91
N LYS A 43 57.31 4.54 20.14
CA LYS A 43 56.90 3.81 18.94
C LYS A 43 55.84 2.75 19.27
N HIS A 44 56.07 1.94 20.30
CA HIS A 44 55.10 0.93 20.74
C HIS A 44 53.81 1.54 21.26
N ALA A 45 53.89 2.61 22.06
CA ALA A 45 52.73 3.32 22.58
C ALA A 45 51.87 3.89 21.44
N LEU A 46 52.48 4.51 20.43
CA LEU A 46 51.77 5.02 19.26
C LEU A 46 51.11 3.89 18.46
N THR A 47 51.82 2.77 18.26
CA THR A 47 51.29 1.58 17.57
C THR A 47 50.07 1.03 18.29
N LEU A 48 50.13 0.92 19.62
CA LEU A 48 49.01 0.50 20.45
C LEU A 48 47.83 1.48 20.36
N GLN A 49 48.08 2.80 20.40
CA GLN A 49 47.03 3.80 20.24
C GLN A 49 46.33 3.69 18.89
N LEU A 50 47.07 3.46 17.80
CA LEU A 50 46.53 3.29 16.46
C LEU A 50 45.67 2.01 16.37
N HIS A 51 46.16 0.89 16.90
CA HIS A 51 45.36 -0.34 16.98
C HIS A 51 44.09 -0.17 17.80
N THR A 52 44.17 0.49 18.96
CA THR A 52 43.00 0.80 19.79
C THR A 52 41.98 1.65 19.01
N ALA A 53 42.43 2.68 18.29
CA ALA A 53 41.54 3.50 17.46
C ALA A 53 40.86 2.68 16.36
N HIS A 54 41.60 1.77 15.70
CA HIS A 54 41.03 0.87 14.70
C HIS A 54 40.01 -0.10 15.30
N ILE A 55 40.28 -0.67 16.46
CA ILE A 55 39.35 -1.56 17.17
C ILE A 55 38.06 -0.81 17.52
N LEU A 56 38.16 0.40 18.09
CA LEU A 56 37.00 1.21 18.44
C LEU A 56 36.16 1.59 17.22
N SER A 57 36.81 1.99 16.11
CA SER A 57 36.12 2.30 14.86
C SER A 57 35.41 1.07 14.27
N ALA A 58 36.05 -0.09 14.29
CA ALA A 58 35.46 -1.35 13.85
C ALA A 58 34.26 -1.76 14.73
N HIS A 59 34.34 -1.56 16.05
CA HIS A 59 33.22 -1.78 16.96
C HIS A 59 32.01 -0.89 16.64
N ALA A 60 32.22 0.41 16.45
CA ALA A 60 31.14 1.34 16.09
C ALA A 60 30.47 0.93 14.76
N ALA A 61 31.26 0.53 13.77
CA ALA A 61 30.74 0.04 12.49
C ALA A 61 29.95 -1.27 12.66
N LEU A 62 30.43 -2.20 13.49
CA LEU A 62 29.75 -3.46 13.78
C LEU A 62 28.41 -3.24 14.48
N GLU A 63 28.33 -2.34 15.46
CA GLU A 63 27.08 -1.96 16.13
C GLU A 63 26.07 -1.36 15.16
N GLN A 64 26.52 -0.43 14.30
CA GLN A 64 25.67 0.17 13.27
C GLN A 64 25.11 -0.89 12.30
N LYS A 65 25.95 -1.84 11.86
CA LYS A 65 25.52 -2.93 10.98
C LYS A 65 24.56 -3.89 11.69
N ASN A 66 24.79 -4.22 12.95
CA ASN A 66 23.89 -5.06 13.73
C ASN A 66 22.51 -4.43 13.91
N LYS A 67 22.46 -3.12 14.19
CA LYS A 67 21.20 -2.37 14.23
C LYS A 67 20.48 -2.42 12.88
N ALA A 68 21.19 -2.13 11.79
CA ALA A 68 20.59 -2.20 10.44
C ALA A 68 20.05 -3.61 10.10
N ILE A 69 20.73 -4.67 10.56
CA ILE A 69 20.25 -6.05 10.40
C ILE A 69 18.95 -6.28 11.19
N GLN A 70 18.85 -5.75 12.41
CA GLN A 70 17.62 -5.85 13.21
C GLN A 70 16.46 -5.11 12.53
N ASP A 71 16.68 -3.86 12.11
CA ASP A 71 15.67 -3.06 11.40
C ASP A 71 15.16 -3.79 10.14
N LEU A 72 16.06 -4.40 9.36
CA LEU A 72 15.69 -5.17 8.17
C LEU A 72 14.91 -6.45 8.50
N LYS A 73 15.22 -7.13 9.61
CA LYS A 73 14.47 -8.32 10.06
C LYS A 73 13.05 -7.94 10.46
N GLU A 74 12.87 -6.82 11.15
CA GLU A 74 11.54 -6.31 11.54
C GLU A 74 10.71 -5.92 10.33
N GLN A 75 11.31 -5.19 9.37
CA GLN A 75 10.64 -4.85 8.11
C GLN A 75 10.22 -6.10 7.34
N LYS A 76 11.09 -7.10 7.24
CA LYS A 76 10.76 -8.39 6.60
C LYS A 76 9.59 -9.07 7.31
N ASN A 77 9.58 -9.11 8.63
CA ASN A 77 8.49 -9.72 9.40
C ASN A 77 7.14 -9.02 9.15
N LYS A 78 7.15 -7.68 9.11
CA LYS A 78 5.95 -6.89 8.80
C LYS A 78 5.42 -7.16 7.38
N LEU A 79 6.31 -7.29 6.40
CA LEU A 79 5.92 -7.62 5.04
C LEU A 79 5.35 -9.05 4.94
N GLU A 80 5.92 -10.01 5.66
CA GLU A 80 5.40 -11.38 5.68
C GLU A 80 4.01 -11.47 6.35
N SER A 81 3.77 -10.69 7.41
CA SER A 81 2.44 -10.60 8.03
C SER A 81 1.40 -9.99 7.09
N GLU A 82 1.75 -8.92 6.36
CA GLU A 82 0.84 -8.33 5.37
C GLU A 82 0.60 -9.28 4.19
N ARG A 83 1.65 -9.97 3.71
CA ARG A 83 1.51 -11.00 2.68
C ARG A 83 0.53 -12.08 3.12
N SER A 84 0.67 -12.57 4.35
CA SER A 84 -0.23 -13.59 4.92
C SER A 84 -1.67 -13.07 5.04
N ARG A 85 -1.86 -11.82 5.49
CA ARG A 85 -3.18 -11.18 5.56
C ARG A 85 -3.83 -11.07 4.18
N LEU A 86 -3.10 -10.59 3.18
CA LEU A 86 -3.61 -10.44 1.81
C LEU A 86 -3.95 -11.78 1.16
N LEU A 87 -3.16 -12.82 1.40
CA LEU A 87 -3.49 -14.17 0.94
C LEU A 87 -4.78 -14.69 1.57
N ASN A 88 -5.00 -14.42 2.86
CA ASN A 88 -6.25 -14.77 3.52
C ASN A 88 -7.45 -14.02 2.92
N CYS A 89 -7.34 -12.70 2.71
CA CYS A 89 -8.39 -11.91 2.06
C CYS A 89 -8.68 -12.40 0.63
N LEU A 90 -7.65 -12.78 -0.14
CA LEU A 90 -7.84 -13.33 -1.49
C LEU A 90 -8.60 -14.66 -1.45
N ARG A 91 -8.30 -15.51 -0.46
CA ARG A 91 -9.05 -16.76 -0.26
C ARG A 91 -10.52 -16.48 0.03
N GLU A 92 -10.82 -15.56 0.95
CA GLU A 92 -12.20 -15.17 1.29
C GLU A 92 -12.97 -14.65 0.07
N VAL A 93 -12.36 -13.76 -0.73
CA VAL A 93 -12.97 -13.24 -1.96
C VAL A 93 -13.26 -14.36 -2.97
N ASN A 94 -12.37 -15.33 -3.12
CA ASN A 94 -12.61 -16.47 -3.99
C ASN A 94 -13.75 -17.35 -3.48
N GLU A 95 -13.81 -17.62 -2.17
CA GLU A 95 -14.91 -18.38 -1.57
C GLU A 95 -16.26 -17.68 -1.76
N ASP A 96 -16.31 -16.35 -1.61
CA ASP A 96 -17.53 -15.58 -1.80
C ASP A 96 -17.95 -15.50 -3.27
N ARG A 97 -16.99 -15.41 -4.20
CA ARG A 97 -17.26 -15.54 -5.64
C ARG A 97 -17.88 -16.90 -5.94
N ASP A 98 -17.30 -17.99 -5.45
CA ASP A 98 -17.81 -19.34 -5.72
C ASP A 98 -19.22 -19.55 -5.13
N LYS A 99 -19.53 -18.94 -3.98
CA LYS A 99 -20.90 -18.91 -3.43
C LYS A 99 -21.86 -18.11 -4.32
N ALA A 100 -21.43 -16.95 -4.82
CA ALA A 100 -22.24 -16.13 -5.72
C ALA A 100 -22.53 -16.86 -7.03
N ASP A 101 -21.53 -17.52 -7.61
CA ASP A 101 -21.67 -18.33 -8.83
C ASP A 101 -22.68 -19.47 -8.62
N LEU A 102 -22.62 -20.15 -7.47
CA LEU A 102 -23.58 -21.21 -7.14
C LEU A 102 -25.01 -20.66 -6.97
N ALA A 103 -25.16 -19.52 -6.31
CA ALA A 103 -26.44 -18.85 -6.15
C ALA A 103 -27.01 -18.37 -7.49
N GLU A 104 -26.18 -17.80 -8.36
CA GLU A 104 -26.56 -17.39 -9.72
C GLU A 104 -27.03 -18.58 -10.54
N ALA A 105 -26.30 -19.71 -10.49
CA ALA A 105 -26.69 -20.93 -11.20
C ALA A 105 -28.05 -21.47 -10.70
N SER A 106 -28.30 -21.45 -9.39
CA SER A 106 -29.59 -21.85 -8.81
C SER A 106 -30.72 -20.95 -9.30
N LEU A 107 -30.56 -19.64 -9.16
CA LEU A 107 -31.57 -18.67 -9.58
C LEU A 107 -31.82 -18.72 -11.09
N SER A 108 -30.78 -18.90 -11.89
CA SER A 108 -30.90 -19.05 -13.35
C SER A 108 -31.73 -20.28 -13.72
N LYS A 109 -31.51 -21.41 -13.02
CA LYS A 109 -32.32 -22.61 -13.19
C LYS A 109 -33.78 -22.36 -12.80
N GLU A 110 -34.03 -21.75 -11.64
CA GLU A 110 -35.38 -21.42 -11.18
C GLU A 110 -36.12 -20.49 -12.13
N VAL A 111 -35.43 -19.48 -12.68
CA VAL A 111 -35.99 -18.59 -13.72
C VAL A 111 -36.38 -19.39 -14.96
N ASN A 112 -35.51 -20.27 -15.44
CA ASN A 112 -35.81 -21.11 -16.61
C ASN A 112 -36.99 -22.06 -16.35
N ASP A 113 -37.06 -22.65 -15.16
CA ASP A 113 -38.15 -23.53 -14.75
C ASP A 113 -39.48 -22.76 -14.69
N LEU A 114 -39.48 -21.55 -14.10
CA LEU A 114 -40.65 -20.68 -14.05
C LEU A 114 -41.09 -20.20 -15.43
N GLN A 115 -40.15 -19.79 -16.30
CA GLN A 115 -40.46 -19.41 -17.68
C GLN A 115 -41.09 -20.56 -18.45
N SER A 116 -40.54 -21.77 -18.30
CA SER A 116 -41.08 -22.99 -18.92
C SER A 116 -42.48 -23.29 -18.40
N LYS A 117 -42.70 -23.18 -17.09
CA LYS A 117 -44.02 -23.37 -16.47
C LYS A 117 -45.04 -22.35 -16.95
N ILE A 118 -44.67 -21.07 -17.01
CA ILE A 118 -45.53 -19.99 -17.53
C ILE A 118 -45.92 -20.28 -18.98
N ARG A 119 -44.94 -20.65 -19.82
CA ARG A 119 -45.19 -21.00 -21.23
C ARG A 119 -46.18 -22.16 -21.33
N ASN A 120 -45.94 -23.25 -20.61
CA ASN A 120 -46.80 -24.43 -20.63
C ASN A 120 -48.24 -24.13 -20.22
N ILE A 121 -48.44 -23.33 -19.16
CA ILE A 121 -49.79 -22.95 -18.70
C ILE A 121 -50.46 -22.02 -19.72
N THR A 122 -49.71 -21.04 -20.24
CA THR A 122 -50.23 -20.01 -21.14
C THR A 122 -50.66 -20.61 -22.48
N GLU A 123 -49.86 -21.50 -23.05
CA GLU A 123 -50.11 -22.14 -24.35
C GLU A 123 -51.06 -23.34 -24.26
N GLY A 124 -51.13 -23.99 -23.09
CA GLY A 124 -51.98 -25.16 -22.86
C GLY A 124 -53.33 -24.79 -22.25
N GLU A 125 -53.47 -25.09 -20.95
CA GLU A 125 -54.75 -25.05 -20.22
C GLU A 125 -55.41 -23.67 -20.23
N TYR A 126 -54.63 -22.60 -20.08
CA TYR A 126 -55.18 -21.24 -20.06
C TYR A 126 -55.78 -20.83 -21.41
N ALA A 127 -55.10 -21.15 -22.52
CA ALA A 127 -55.58 -20.80 -23.86
C ALA A 127 -56.92 -21.49 -24.17
N VAL A 128 -57.03 -22.79 -23.86
CA VAL A 128 -58.26 -23.57 -24.05
C VAL A 128 -59.39 -23.00 -23.18
N ALA A 129 -59.13 -22.79 -21.88
CA ALA A 129 -60.12 -22.23 -20.97
C ALA A 129 -60.58 -20.83 -21.39
N LYS A 130 -59.67 -19.97 -21.86
CA LYS A 130 -60.01 -18.63 -22.35
C LYS A 130 -60.93 -18.71 -23.57
N GLN A 131 -60.62 -19.58 -24.55
CA GLN A 131 -61.46 -19.77 -25.73
C GLN A 131 -62.86 -20.25 -25.37
N ASP A 132 -62.99 -21.20 -24.44
CA ASP A 132 -64.30 -21.69 -23.99
C ASP A 132 -65.11 -20.59 -23.26
N VAL A 133 -64.46 -19.79 -22.42
CA VAL A 133 -65.14 -18.67 -21.73
C VAL A 133 -65.55 -17.58 -22.72
N ASP A 134 -64.70 -17.24 -23.69
CA ASP A 134 -65.03 -16.25 -24.72
C ASP A 134 -66.18 -16.72 -25.61
N ARG A 135 -66.25 -18.03 -25.94
CA ARG A 135 -67.39 -18.64 -26.65
C ARG A 135 -68.69 -18.48 -25.85
N LEU A 136 -68.68 -18.85 -24.56
CA LEU A 136 -69.86 -18.71 -23.69
C LEU A 136 -70.29 -17.25 -23.51
N ARG A 137 -69.34 -16.32 -23.41
CA ARG A 137 -69.63 -14.89 -23.36
C ARG A 137 -70.29 -14.39 -24.63
N GLN A 138 -69.81 -14.85 -25.79
CA GLN A 138 -70.40 -14.53 -27.08
C GLN A 138 -71.84 -15.04 -27.19
N GLU A 139 -72.12 -16.26 -26.72
CA GLU A 139 -73.48 -16.83 -26.65
C GLU A 139 -74.42 -16.02 -25.73
N LEU A 140 -73.88 -15.43 -24.66
CA LEU A 140 -74.60 -14.55 -23.72
C LEU A 140 -74.65 -13.08 -24.15
N GLY A 141 -74.07 -12.71 -25.31
CA GLY A 141 -74.01 -11.34 -25.80
C GLY A 141 -73.04 -10.42 -25.02
N GLN A 142 -72.10 -10.98 -24.27
CA GLN A 142 -71.06 -10.25 -23.53
C GLN A 142 -69.77 -10.11 -24.35
N PRO A 143 -68.98 -9.04 -24.14
CA PRO A 143 -67.68 -8.87 -24.80
C PRO A 143 -66.64 -9.89 -24.29
N PRO A 144 -65.66 -10.27 -25.13
CA PRO A 144 -64.61 -11.22 -24.76
C PRO A 144 -63.73 -10.67 -23.64
N LEU A 145 -63.08 -11.58 -22.91
CA LEU A 145 -62.19 -11.23 -21.82
C LEU A 145 -60.93 -10.49 -22.31
N PRO A 146 -60.39 -9.56 -21.50
CA PRO A 146 -59.13 -8.90 -21.78
C PRO A 146 -57.99 -9.91 -21.92
N SER A 147 -56.93 -9.50 -22.63
CA SER A 147 -55.78 -10.38 -22.85
C SER A 147 -54.98 -10.62 -21.57
N LEU A 148 -54.36 -11.80 -21.44
CA LEU A 148 -53.46 -12.11 -20.31
C LEU A 148 -52.36 -11.06 -20.15
N GLN A 149 -51.83 -10.56 -21.27
CA GLN A 149 -50.81 -9.53 -21.31
C GLN A 149 -51.27 -8.23 -20.65
N THR A 150 -52.50 -7.78 -20.96
CA THR A 150 -53.10 -6.58 -20.35
C THR A 150 -53.24 -6.74 -18.83
N THR A 151 -53.73 -7.90 -18.37
CA THR A 151 -53.85 -8.18 -16.93
C THR A 151 -52.49 -8.26 -16.23
N LEU A 152 -51.46 -8.80 -16.90
CA LEU A 152 -50.09 -8.83 -16.36
C LEU A 152 -49.50 -7.43 -16.24
N GLU A 153 -49.71 -6.56 -17.23
CA GLU A 153 -49.24 -5.17 -17.21
C GLU A 153 -49.87 -4.39 -16.05
N GLU A 154 -51.18 -4.51 -15.85
CA GLU A 154 -51.89 -3.90 -14.72
C GLU A 154 -51.33 -4.37 -13.36
N LYS A 155 -51.16 -5.69 -13.19
CA LYS A 155 -50.57 -6.29 -11.98
C LYS A 155 -49.13 -5.82 -11.76
N SER A 156 -48.32 -5.71 -12.82
CA SER A 156 -46.94 -5.24 -12.73
C SER A 156 -46.87 -3.77 -12.29
N ALA A 157 -47.78 -2.94 -12.79
CA ALA A 157 -47.90 -1.54 -12.38
C ALA A 157 -48.32 -1.42 -10.90
N GLU A 158 -49.26 -2.25 -10.45
CA GLU A 158 -49.64 -2.35 -9.03
C GLU A 158 -48.47 -2.77 -8.15
N TYR A 159 -47.70 -3.79 -8.54
CA TYR A 159 -46.55 -4.26 -7.79
C TYR A 159 -45.47 -3.17 -7.68
N LEU A 160 -45.13 -2.51 -8.78
CA LEU A 160 -44.17 -1.40 -8.78
C LEU A 160 -44.66 -0.22 -7.93
N LYS A 161 -45.97 0.03 -7.90
CA LYS A 161 -46.57 1.06 -7.02
C LYS A 161 -46.45 0.65 -5.55
N ALA A 162 -46.71 -0.62 -5.21
CA ALA A 162 -46.55 -1.14 -3.86
C ALA A 162 -45.09 -1.08 -3.39
N LEU A 163 -44.14 -1.42 -4.26
CA LEU A 163 -42.71 -1.36 -3.96
C LEU A 163 -42.24 0.09 -3.69
N ARG A 164 -42.74 1.07 -4.46
CA ARG A 164 -42.47 2.50 -4.20
C ARG A 164 -43.03 2.93 -2.85
N LEU A 165 -44.28 2.56 -2.55
CA LEU A 165 -44.91 2.88 -1.26
C LEU A 165 -44.15 2.26 -0.08
N GLN A 166 -43.63 1.04 -0.24
CA GLN A 166 -42.84 0.36 0.78
C GLN A 166 -41.46 1.02 0.97
N ALA A 167 -40.82 1.46 -0.11
CA ALA A 167 -39.58 2.22 -0.05
C ALA A 167 -39.78 3.60 0.60
N GLU A 168 -40.90 4.27 0.33
CA GLU A 168 -41.29 5.52 0.99
C GLU A 168 -41.59 5.31 2.48
N ALA A 169 -42.29 4.23 2.85
CA ALA A 169 -42.55 3.87 4.23
C ALA A 169 -41.27 3.53 5.01
N ALA A 170 -40.33 2.82 4.38
CA ALA A 170 -39.02 2.53 4.97
C ALA A 170 -38.20 3.82 5.20
N ASN A 171 -38.21 4.74 4.21
CA ASN A 171 -37.54 6.04 4.34
C ASN A 171 -38.19 6.96 5.40
N ASN A 172 -39.51 6.90 5.57
CA ASN A 172 -40.22 7.65 6.63
C ASN A 172 -40.03 7.05 8.02
N ALA A 173 -39.85 5.73 8.13
CA ALA A 173 -39.55 5.04 9.40
C ALA A 173 -38.11 5.29 9.87
N THR A 174 -37.15 5.43 8.95
CA THR A 174 -35.79 5.92 9.26
C THR A 174 -35.75 7.45 9.30
N GLY A 175 -36.64 8.06 10.08
CA GLY A 175 -36.57 9.47 10.47
C GLY A 175 -35.15 9.79 10.91
N THR A 176 -34.39 10.44 10.03
CA THR A 176 -32.97 10.70 10.18
C THR A 176 -32.77 11.77 11.26
N LYS A 177 -32.86 11.38 12.53
CA LYS A 177 -31.90 11.84 13.51
C LYS A 177 -30.60 11.12 13.19
N ARG A 178 -29.67 11.85 12.56
CA ARG A 178 -28.28 11.42 12.43
C ARG A 178 -27.81 10.88 13.79
N PRO A 179 -27.21 9.69 13.89
CA PRO A 179 -26.39 9.37 15.05
C PRO A 179 -25.12 10.23 14.91
N GLY A 180 -25.22 11.44 15.46
CA GLY A 180 -24.04 12.20 15.86
C GLY A 180 -23.37 11.44 16.98
N ASP A 181 -22.30 10.75 16.64
CA ASP A 181 -20.99 10.91 17.28
C ASP A 181 -21.01 11.17 18.80
N GLU A 182 -21.00 10.10 19.60
CA GLU A 182 -20.49 10.13 20.97
C GLU A 182 -19.80 8.79 21.30
N LEU A 183 -18.49 8.72 21.09
CA LEU A 183 -17.47 8.26 22.07
C LEU A 183 -16.08 8.19 21.40
N ALA A 184 -15.26 9.23 21.55
CA ALA A 184 -13.79 9.14 21.68
C ALA A 184 -13.18 10.51 21.96
N THR A 185 -12.99 10.76 23.25
CA THR A 185 -11.92 11.53 23.92
C THR A 185 -10.79 12.15 23.08
N ASP A 186 -10.52 13.42 23.43
CA ASP A 186 -9.25 14.17 23.39
C ASP A 186 -8.76 14.86 22.09
N GLY A 187 -8.92 16.20 22.09
CA GLY A 187 -7.90 17.19 21.71
C GLY A 187 -7.41 17.29 20.25
N GLN A 188 -7.93 18.29 19.49
CA GLN A 188 -7.16 19.20 18.61
C GLN A 188 -8.08 20.19 17.84
N PRO A 189 -7.65 21.44 17.55
CA PRO A 189 -8.56 22.49 17.08
C PRO A 189 -8.71 22.60 15.55
N VAL A 190 -9.99 22.61 15.13
CA VAL A 190 -10.64 23.42 14.07
C VAL A 190 -9.78 23.95 12.90
N LYS A 191 -10.04 23.45 11.67
CA LYS A 191 -10.16 24.28 10.44
C LYS A 191 -11.22 23.72 9.48
N ARG A 192 -12.17 24.58 9.12
CA ARG A 192 -13.35 24.31 8.27
C ARG A 192 -12.99 24.10 6.79
N PRO A 193 -13.86 23.40 6.02
CA PRO A 193 -13.65 23.08 4.60
C PRO A 193 -14.09 24.25 3.70
N ARG A 194 -13.30 24.55 2.67
CA ARG A 194 -13.71 25.41 1.55
C ARG A 194 -13.27 24.83 0.22
N GLY A 195 -14.25 24.34 -0.55
CA GLY A 195 -14.31 24.51 -2.00
C GLY A 195 -13.35 23.70 -2.87
N ARG A 196 -13.83 22.56 -3.37
CA ARG A 196 -13.68 22.25 -4.82
C ARG A 196 -14.59 23.23 -5.58
N PRO A 197 -14.38 23.65 -6.85
CA PRO A 197 -13.59 23.00 -7.91
C PRO A 197 -12.84 23.93 -8.89
N LYS A 198 -11.98 23.33 -9.73
CA LYS A 198 -11.69 23.59 -11.16
C LYS A 198 -10.32 22.95 -11.43
N GLY A 199 -10.23 21.79 -12.05
CA GLY A 199 -10.54 21.59 -13.46
C GLY A 199 -9.29 21.90 -14.30
N SER A 200 -8.77 20.86 -14.96
CA SER A 200 -7.85 20.89 -16.12
C SER A 200 -6.43 21.44 -15.90
N LYS A 201 -5.42 20.57 -16.05
CA LYS A 201 -4.48 20.62 -17.19
C LYS A 201 -3.91 19.22 -17.48
N ASN A 202 -4.32 18.64 -18.60
CA ASN A 202 -3.52 17.68 -19.35
C ASN A 202 -2.19 18.35 -19.74
N SER A 203 -1.07 17.63 -19.62
CA SER A 203 0.11 17.91 -20.45
C SER A 203 0.92 16.63 -20.72
N LYS A 204 0.65 16.11 -21.93
CA LYS A 204 1.54 15.41 -22.88
C LYS A 204 1.98 13.95 -22.60
N PRO A 205 1.48 12.99 -23.42
CA PRO A 205 2.23 11.77 -23.75
C PRO A 205 3.35 12.12 -24.75
N LYS A 206 4.57 11.68 -24.46
CA LYS A 206 5.69 11.77 -25.42
C LYS A 206 5.69 10.51 -26.28
N ALA A 207 5.03 10.60 -27.43
CA ALA A 207 5.35 9.72 -28.55
C ALA A 207 6.74 10.09 -29.07
N LYS A 208 7.58 9.07 -29.34
CA LYS A 208 8.58 9.18 -30.40
C LYS A 208 8.54 7.90 -31.25
N PRO A 209 8.44 8.05 -32.59
CA PRO A 209 8.24 6.95 -33.53
C PRO A 209 9.56 6.40 -34.09
N GLY A 210 9.46 5.23 -34.71
CA GLY A 210 10.47 4.66 -35.61
C GLY A 210 11.00 3.32 -35.12
N ALA A 211 11.12 2.26 -35.91
CA ALA A 211 10.72 2.03 -37.28
C ALA A 211 10.73 0.51 -37.48
N ALA A 212 9.67 -0.04 -38.06
CA ALA A 212 9.70 -1.31 -38.78
C ALA A 212 8.86 -1.07 -40.03
N PRO A 213 9.45 -1.29 -41.20
CA PRO A 213 8.94 -2.40 -42.00
C PRO A 213 10.00 -3.08 -42.87
N ALA A 214 9.95 -4.41 -42.98
CA ALA A 214 9.71 -5.07 -44.27
C ALA A 214 9.59 -6.59 -44.09
N PRO A 215 8.67 -7.24 -44.81
CA PRO A 215 8.44 -8.68 -44.80
C PRO A 215 9.39 -9.38 -45.80
N ALA A 216 9.89 -10.56 -45.44
CA ALA A 216 10.47 -11.50 -46.41
C ALA A 216 9.49 -12.66 -46.62
N ALA A 217 9.20 -12.89 -47.89
CA ALA A 217 8.18 -13.78 -48.43
C ALA A 217 8.57 -15.27 -48.31
N PRO A 218 7.65 -16.21 -48.65
CA PRO A 218 7.82 -17.64 -48.50
C PRO A 218 8.51 -18.26 -49.73
N ASN A 219 9.29 -19.32 -49.54
CA ASN A 219 9.36 -20.42 -50.51
C ASN A 219 10.13 -21.65 -49.99
N GLN A 220 9.51 -22.81 -50.22
CA GLN A 220 10.00 -24.20 -50.24
C GLN A 220 10.54 -24.82 -48.95
#